data_AF-A0A2V5WTC7-F1
#
_entry.id   AF-A0A2V5WTC7-F1
#
_cell.length_a   1.000
_cell.length_b   1.000
_cell.length_c   1.000
_cell.angle_alpha   90.00
_cell.angle_beta   90.00
_cell.angle_gamma   90.00
#
_symmetry.space_group_name_H-M   'P 1'
#
loop_
_entity.id
_entity.type
_entity.pdbx_description
1 polymer ?
#
loop_
_entity_poly.entity_id
_entity_poly.type
_entity_poly.pdbx_seq_one_letter_code
_entity_poly.pdbx_strand_id
1 'polypeptide(L)' 'MPHPSLRTTVIGSYPFPGWLEFACRNLDQFGETDQEELIEDAVLVAIHDQLEAGLDVITD' A
#
# COMPACT_ATOMS: atom_id res chain seq x y z
N MET A 1 -25.54 17.96 -20.86
CA MET A 1 -25.28 16.54 -20.58
C MET A 1 -24.69 16.46 -19.18
N PRO A 2 -25.13 15.54 -18.30
CA PRO A 2 -24.44 15.38 -17.02
C PRO A 2 -23.00 14.94 -17.30
N HIS A 3 -22.03 15.60 -16.68
CA HIS A 3 -20.63 15.17 -16.76
C HIS A 3 -20.48 13.84 -15.98
N PRO A 4 -19.71 12.87 -16.48
CA PRO A 4 -19.36 11.71 -15.68
C PRO A 4 -18.66 12.16 -14.40
N SER A 5 -18.95 11.49 -13.28
CA SER A 5 -18.28 11.76 -12.01
C SER A 5 -16.77 11.67 -12.19
N LEU A 6 -16.04 12.63 -11.62
CA LEU A 6 -14.59 12.59 -11.61
C LEU A 6 -14.15 11.40 -10.74
N ARG A 7 -13.38 10.48 -11.32
CA ARG A 7 -12.79 9.35 -10.57
C ARG A 7 -11.51 9.80 -9.85
N THR A 8 -11.39 9.37 -8.61
CA THR A 8 -10.26 9.61 -7.72
C THR A 8 -9.34 8.39 -7.69
N THR A 9 -8.03 8.64 -7.63
CA THR A 9 -6.97 7.63 -7.59
C THR A 9 -5.68 8.27 -7.08
N VAL A 10 -4.70 7.45 -6.71
CA VAL A 10 -3.30 7.86 -6.53
C VAL A 10 -2.48 7.64 -7.80
N ILE A 11 -1.25 8.13 -7.82
CA ILE A 11 -0.27 7.87 -8.90
C ILE A 11 0.34 6.47 -8.78
N GLY A 12 0.44 5.92 -7.56
CA GLY A 12 1.03 4.61 -7.28
C GLY A 12 1.69 4.58 -5.92
N SER A 13 2.99 4.89 -5.86
CA SER A 13 3.82 4.76 -4.66
C SER A 13 3.15 5.24 -3.35
N TYR A 14 3.19 4.39 -2.33
CA TYR A 14 2.63 4.66 -1.02
C TYR A 14 3.73 4.91 0.04
N PRO A 15 3.51 5.73 1.07
CA PRO A 15 4.49 5.95 2.13
C PRO A 15 4.81 4.66 2.89
N PHE A 16 6.08 4.45 3.23
CA PHE A 16 6.48 3.33 4.07
C PHE A 16 6.11 3.63 5.53
N PRO A 17 5.29 2.78 6.19
CA PRO A 17 5.12 2.88 7.62
C PRO A 17 6.44 2.56 8.33
N GLY A 18 6.63 3.10 9.54
CA GLY A 18 7.92 3.00 10.25
C GLY A 18 8.39 1.56 10.49
N TRP A 19 7.47 0.60 10.62
CA TRP A 19 7.82 -0.81 10.73
C TRP A 19 8.41 -1.38 9.43
N LEU A 20 7.88 -0.98 8.27
CA LEU A 20 8.37 -1.42 6.95
C LEU A 20 9.71 -0.77 6.64
N GLU A 21 9.89 0.51 6.97
CA GLU A 21 11.19 1.20 6.84
C GLU A 21 12.28 0.48 7.65
N PHE A 22 11.95 0.07 8.88
CA PHE A 22 12.87 -0.70 9.71
C PHE A 22 13.14 -2.09 9.13
N ALA A 23 12.10 -2.80 8.69
CA ALA A 23 12.23 -4.13 8.11
C ALA A 23 13.10 -4.11 6.84
N CYS A 24 12.90 -3.15 5.94
CA CYS A 24 13.72 -2.97 4.74
C CYS A 24 15.21 -2.75 5.04
N ARG A 25 15.55 -2.13 6.18
CA ARG A 25 16.94 -1.95 6.63
C ARG A 25 17.57 -3.21 7.24
N ASN A 26 16.77 -4.24 7.51
CA ASN A 26 17.17 -5.49 8.17
C ASN A 26 16.66 -6.71 7.38
N LEU A 27 16.44 -6.57 6.07
CA LEU A 27 15.86 -7.61 5.21
C LEU A 27 16.63 -8.93 5.24
N ASP A 28 17.94 -8.86 5.46
CA ASP A 28 18.84 -10.02 5.58
C ASP A 28 18.59 -10.88 6.83
N GLN A 29 17.80 -10.39 7.78
CA GLN A 29 17.40 -11.11 8.99
C GLN A 29 16.10 -11.90 8.82
N PHE A 30 15.40 -11.73 7.69
CA PHE A 30 14.11 -12.36 7.40
C PHE A 30 14.26 -13.50 6.41
N GLY A 31 13.57 -14.60 6.64
CA GLY A 31 13.44 -15.69 5.66
C GLY A 31 12.59 -15.26 4.47
N GLU A 32 12.62 -16.04 3.38
CA GLU A 32 11.82 -15.74 2.17
C GLU A 32 10.33 -15.59 2.48
N THR A 33 9.76 -16.49 3.30
CA THR A 33 8.36 -16.40 3.73
C THR A 33 8.06 -15.15 4.55
N ASP A 34 8.95 -14.75 5.46
CA ASP A 34 8.75 -13.54 6.26
C ASP A 34 8.81 -12.28 5.37
N GLN A 35 9.61 -12.31 4.30
CA GLN A 35 9.67 -11.22 3.33
C GLN A 35 8.41 -11.13 2.47
N GLU A 36 7.84 -12.27 2.08
CA GLU A 36 6.54 -12.33 1.40
C GLU A 36 5.43 -11.78 2.31
N GLU A 37 5.38 -12.20 3.58
CA GLU A 37 4.44 -11.68 4.58
C GLU A 37 4.59 -10.17 4.78
N LEU A 38 5.83 -9.65 4.87
CA LEU A 38 6.09 -8.20 4.97
C LEU A 38 5.50 -7.40 3.81
N ILE A 39 5.56 -7.94 2.59
CA ILE A 39 5.01 -7.30 1.38
C ILE A 39 3.47 -7.35 1.44
N GLU A 40 2.89 -8.50 1.77
CA GLU A 40 1.44 -8.66 1.88
C GLU A 40 0.85 -7.71 2.94
N ASP A 41 1.48 -7.61 4.10
CA ASP A 41 1.08 -6.70 5.18
C ASP A 41 1.16 -5.23 4.74
N ALA A 42 2.20 -4.86 3.98
CA ALA A 42 2.36 -3.49 3.48
C ALA A 42 1.25 -3.12 2.50
N VAL A 43 0.95 -4.01 1.55
CA VAL A 43 -0.13 -3.85 0.57
C VAL A 43 -1.49 -3.78 1.27
N LEU A 44 -1.72 -4.62 2.29
CA LEU A 44 -2.97 -4.61 3.04
C LEU A 44 -3.20 -3.28 3.76
N VAL A 45 -2.16 -2.70 4.37
CA VAL A 45 -2.24 -1.37 4.98
C VAL A 45 -2.54 -0.30 3.92
N ALA A 46 -1.83 -0.29 2.79
CA ALA A 46 -2.04 0.69 1.72
C ALA A 46 -3.46 0.63 1.13
N ILE A 47 -4.00 -0.58 0.94
CA ILE A 47 -5.38 -0.79 0.49
C ILE A 47 -6.37 -0.28 1.54
N HIS A 48 -6.15 -0.59 2.81
CA HIS A 48 -7.04 -0.15 3.88
C HIS A 48 -7.17 1.37 3.95
N ASP A 49 -6.04 2.09 3.88
CA ASP A 49 -6.03 3.54 3.89
C ASP A 49 -6.76 4.14 2.67
N GLN A 50 -6.54 3.57 1.48
CA GLN A 50 -7.17 4.04 0.25
C GLN A 50 -8.68 3.79 0.23
N LEU A 51 -9.13 2.66 0.79
CA LEU A 51 -10.55 2.35 0.96
C LEU A 51 -11.20 3.28 1.98
N GLU A 52 -10.55 3.57 3.11
CA GLU A 52 -11.03 4.52 4.11
C GLU A 52 -11.11 5.95 3.54
N ALA A 53 -10.16 6.33 2.68
CA ALA A 53 -10.17 7.59 1.96
C ALA A 53 -11.25 7.68 0.86
N GLY A 54 -11.86 6.56 0.47
CA GLY A 54 -12.95 6.50 -0.51
C GLY A 54 -12.50 6.65 -1.96
N LEU A 55 -11.30 6.17 -2.31
CA LEU A 55 -10.81 6.22 -3.69
C LEU A 55 -11.60 5.31 -4.64
N ASP A 56 -11.83 5.76 -5.87
CA ASP A 56 -12.53 4.97 -6.90
C ASP A 56 -11.64 3.88 -7.53
N VAL A 57 -10.33 4.14 -7.60
CA VAL A 57 -9.32 3.20 -8.10
C VAL A 57 -8.14 3.24 -7.14
N ILE A 58 -7.71 2.06 -6.69
CA ILE A 58 -6.63 1.88 -5.71
C ILE A 58 -5.41 1.25 -6.35
N THR A 59 -4.26 1.39 -5.70
CA THR A 59 -3.01 0.70 -6.04
C THR A 59 -2.50 -0.11 -4.84
N ASP A 60 -1.59 -1.03 -5.12
CA ASP A 60 -0.81 -1.76 -4.12
C ASP A 60 0.17 -0.85 -3.35
#